data_AF-A0A3M1TPN6-F1
#
_entry.id   AF-A0A3M1TPN6-F1
#
_cell.length_a   1.000
_cell.length_b   1.000
_cell.length_c   1.000
_cell.angle_alpha   90.00
_cell.angle_beta   90.00
_cell.angle_gamma   90.00
#
_symmetry.space_group_name_H-M   'P 1'
#
loop_
_entity.id
_entity.type
_entity.pdbx_description
1 polymer ?
#
loop_
_entity_poly.entity_id
_entity_poly.type
_entity_poly.pdbx_seq_one_letter_code
_entity_poly.pdbx_strand_id
1 'polypeptide(L)' 'MALLCCTLSACVPVLAYQKMYLNDADMALKHRKIEYFELNMQAYREGASGANGGKAGGGCGCN' A
#
# COMPACT_ATOMS: atom_id res chain seq x y z
N MET A 1 -22.25 -20.21 4.21
CA MET A 1 -22.35 -18.73 4.20
C MET A 1 -22.16 -18.08 5.58
N ALA A 2 -22.50 -18.73 6.70
CA ALA A 2 -22.31 -18.17 8.04
C ALA A 2 -20.83 -18.08 8.50
N LEU A 3 -19.96 -19.01 8.07
CA LEU A 3 -18.55 -19.03 8.48
C LEU A 3 -17.73 -17.81 8.01
N LEU A 4 -18.10 -17.19 6.88
CA LEU A 4 -17.34 -16.07 6.29
C LEU A 4 -17.56 -14.75 7.06
N CYS A 5 -18.63 -14.63 7.83
CA CYS A 5 -19.01 -13.39 8.51
C CYS A 5 -18.25 -13.18 9.83
N CYS A 6 -17.81 -14.28 10.48
CA CYS A 6 -17.16 -14.22 11.81
C CYS A 6 -15.71 -13.71 11.78
N THR A 7 -15.03 -13.70 10.63
CA THR A 7 -13.61 -13.30 10.53
C THR A 7 -13.39 -11.80 10.33
N LEU A 8 -14.46 -11.05 10.05
CA LEU A 8 -14.39 -9.60 9.74
C LEU A 8 -14.44 -8.71 11.00
N SER A 9 -14.72 -9.28 12.19
CA SER A 9 -14.87 -8.53 13.45
C SER A 9 -13.56 -8.14 14.14
N ALA A 10 -12.41 -8.60 13.65
CA ALA A 10 -11.09 -8.34 14.26
C ALA A 10 -10.46 -6.99 13.84
N CYS A 11 -11.10 -6.22 12.95
CA CYS A 11 -10.57 -4.93 12.51
C CYS A 11 -10.80 -3.85 13.58
N VAL A 12 -9.73 -3.28 14.13
CA VAL A 12 -9.76 -2.25 15.18
C VAL A 12 -8.97 -1.02 14.70
N PRO A 13 -9.46 0.22 14.94
CA PRO A 13 -8.71 1.42 14.59
C PRO A 13 -7.42 1.53 15.40
N VAL A 14 -6.31 1.83 14.72
CA VAL A 14 -5.01 2.07 15.36
C VAL A 14 -4.97 3.48 15.95
N LEU A 15 -4.58 3.57 17.22
CA LEU A 15 -4.45 4.86 17.92
C LEU A 15 -3.33 5.70 17.29
N ALA A 16 -3.49 7.03 17.25
CA ALA A 16 -2.59 7.91 16.52
C ALA A 16 -1.11 7.78 16.95
N TYR A 17 -0.84 7.60 18.24
CA TYR A 17 0.52 7.42 18.76
C TYR A 17 1.11 6.05 18.42
N GLN A 18 0.30 5.02 18.20
CA GLN A 18 0.80 3.68 17.82
C GLN A 18 1.24 3.65 16.35
N LYS A 19 0.76 4.58 15.52
CA LYS A 19 1.16 4.69 14.12
C LYS A 19 2.66 4.97 13.95
N MET A 20 3.33 5.55 14.95
CA MET A 20 4.79 5.72 14.91
C MET A 20 5.55 4.40 14.75
N TYR A 21 4.97 3.27 15.19
CA TYR A 21 5.56 1.94 15.06
C TYR A 21 5.12 1.20 13.79
N LEU A 22 4.12 1.74 13.08
CA LEU A 22 3.58 1.17 11.83
C LEU A 22 4.10 1.93 10.60
N ASN A 23 4.43 3.21 10.77
CA ASN A 23 4.91 4.10 9.73
C ASN A 23 6.37 3.82 9.41
N ASP A 24 6.60 2.73 8.70
CA ASP A 24 7.90 2.41 8.12
C ASP A 24 8.14 3.25 6.85
N ALA A 25 9.36 3.77 6.72
CA ALA A 25 9.79 4.53 5.55
C ALA A 25 9.82 3.67 4.28
N ASP A 26 10.12 2.38 4.40
CA ASP A 26 10.12 1.44 3.27
C ASP A 26 8.70 1.04 2.85
N MET A 27 7.71 1.20 3.74
CA MET A 27 6.29 0.96 3.45
C MET A 27 5.56 2.20 2.93
N ALA A 28 6.28 3.28 2.63
CA ALA A 28 5.70 4.42 1.95
C ALA A 28 5.23 4.00 0.56
N LEU A 29 3.97 4.30 0.23
CA LEU A 29 3.39 4.06 -1.09
C LEU A 29 3.94 5.06 -2.12
N LYS A 30 5.26 5.22 -2.19
CA LYS A 30 5.95 6.08 -3.13
C LYS A 30 7.32 5.49 -3.40
N HIS A 31 7.63 5.36 -4.68
CA HIS A 31 8.93 4.88 -5.11
C HIS A 31 10.05 5.84 -4.78
N ARG A 32 11.23 5.27 -4.50
CA ARG A 32 12.45 6.05 -4.36
C ARG A 32 12.84 6.63 -5.72
N LYS A 33 13.48 7.80 -5.71
CA LYS A 33 13.88 8.48 -6.96
C LYS A 33 14.77 7.61 -7.84
N ILE A 34 15.60 6.76 -7.22
CA ILE A 34 16.53 5.87 -7.93
C ILE A 34 15.82 4.73 -8.66
N GLU A 35 14.65 4.30 -8.18
CA GLU A 35 13.88 3.17 -8.72
C GLU A 35 13.00 3.58 -9.91
N TYR A 36 12.82 4.89 -10.13
CA TYR A 36 11.88 5.42 -11.13
C TYR A 36 12.14 4.89 -12.54
N PHE A 37 13.41 4.71 -12.92
CA PHE A 37 13.76 4.18 -14.24
C PHE A 37 13.34 2.72 -14.40
N GLU A 38 13.66 1.88 -13.41
CA GLU A 38 13.34 0.45 -13.43
C GLU A 38 11.82 0.20 -13.39
N LEU A 39 11.10 1.03 -12.66
CA LEU A 39 9.66 0.93 -12.57
C LEU A 39 8.96 1.39 -13.83
N ASN A 40 9.49 2.42 -14.51
CA ASN A 40 8.93 2.81 -15.79
C ASN A 40 9.09 1.69 -16.83
N MET A 41 10.26 1.05 -16.91
CA MET A 41 10.43 -0.07 -17.86
C MET A 41 9.49 -1.24 -17.55
N GLN A 42 9.28 -1.57 -16.27
CA GLN A 42 8.34 -2.62 -15.84
C GLN A 42 6.88 -2.21 -16.12
N ALA A 43 6.49 -0.98 -15.79
CA ALA A 43 5.16 -0.46 -16.04
C ALA A 43 4.83 -0.40 -17.53
N TYR A 44 5.77 0.03 -18.37
CA TYR A 44 5.60 0.03 -19.83
C TYR A 44 5.45 -1.38 -20.40
N ARG A 45 6.20 -2.36 -19.86
CA ARG A 45 6.17 -3.74 -20.35
C ARG A 45 4.96 -4.54 -19.85
N GLU A 46 4.66 -4.40 -18.56
CA GLU A 46 3.70 -5.26 -17.84
C GLU A 46 2.34 -4.58 -17.65
N GLY A 47 2.22 -3.29 -17.99
CA GLY A 47 1.00 -2.52 -17.78
C GLY A 47 0.66 -2.34 -16.30
N ALA A 48 1.66 -2.41 -15.42
CA ALA A 48 1.47 -2.37 -13.98
C ALA A 48 0.97 -0.98 -13.52
N SER A 49 -0.24 -0.93 -12.98
CA SER A 49 -0.76 0.21 -12.23
C SER A 49 -0.37 0.08 -10.75
N GLY A 50 0.89 0.42 -10.44
CA GLY A 50 1.49 0.22 -9.12
C GLY A 50 0.80 0.97 -7.97
N ALA A 51 0.78 0.38 -6.77
CA ALA A 51 0.17 0.93 -5.55
C ALA A 51 0.95 2.13 -4.96
N ASN A 52 1.12 3.19 -5.76
CA ASN A 52 2.06 4.28 -5.50
C ASN A 52 1.37 5.54 -4.94
N GLY A 53 0.18 5.36 -4.36
CA GLY A 53 -0.59 6.45 -3.75
C GLY A 53 -0.97 7.59 -4.71
N GLY A 54 -0.88 7.38 -6.02
CA GLY A 54 -1.09 8.41 -7.05
C GLY A 54 -2.25 8.09 -7.99
N LYS A 55 -2.57 9.00 -8.92
CA LYS A 55 -3.67 8.82 -9.90
C LYS A 55 -3.55 7.55 -10.77
N ALA A 56 -2.33 7.04 -10.97
CA ALA A 56 -2.05 5.86 -11.79
C ALA A 56 -2.06 4.53 -10.99
N GLY A 57 -2.20 4.57 -9.67
CA GLY A 57 -2.45 3.37 -8.89
C GLY A 57 -2.70 3.65 -7.41
N GLY A 58 -3.85 3.19 -6.96
CA GLY A 58 -4.36 3.34 -5.60
C GLY A 58 -4.00 2.12 -4.77
N GLY A 59 -3.11 2.31 -3.80
CA GLY A 59 -2.97 1.37 -2.69
C GLY A 59 -4.01 1.67 -1.61
N CYS A 60 -4.36 0.67 -0.80
CA CYS A 60 -5.24 0.82 0.37
C CYS A 60 -4.65 1.72 1.49
N GLY A 61 -3.46 2.32 1.29
CA GLY A 61 -2.87 3.27 2.24
C GLY A 61 -2.85 2.73 3.66
N CYS A 62 -2.13 1.64 3.91
CA CYS A 62 -1.98 1.12 5.28
C CYS A 62 -0.96 1.92 6.12
N ASN A 63 -0.36 2.97 5.53
CA ASN A 63 0.50 3.95 6.17
C ASN A 63 -0.32 5.24 6.42
#